data_AF-G7TEL4-F1
#
_entry.id   AF-G7TEL4-F1
#
_cell.length_a   1.000
_cell.length_b   1.000
_cell.length_c   1.000
_cell.angle_alpha   90.00
_cell.angle_beta   90.00
_cell.angle_gamma   90.00
#
_symmetry.space_group_name_H-M   'P 1'
#
loop_
_entity.id
_entity.type
_entity.pdbx_description
1 polymer ?
#
loop_
_entity_poly.entity_id
_entity_poly.type
_entity_poly.pdbx_seq_one_letter_code
_entity_poly.pdbx_strand_id
1 'polypeptide(L)'
;MSGKGARLYAIFLQNEPDWHPNYESADWSGSDFVNYLVSKGSKVSGLKVIVGESVGFNFSITDPVLNNATANQATSIVAGHLHGAVPRDSALARSKGKQVWMTKRSDESSGGRGRRAGPGVDAWYMPPRAPAASAWQ
;
A
#
# COMPACT_ATOMS: atom_id res chain seq x y z
N MET A 1 18.16 8.79 8.98
CA MET A 1 17.97 8.84 7.51
C MET A 1 18.43 10.18 6.94
N SER A 2 17.62 11.25 6.96
CA SER A 2 17.97 12.53 6.30
C SER A 2 19.30 13.16 6.74
N GLY A 3 19.57 13.26 8.05
CA GLY A 3 20.83 13.81 8.58
C GLY A 3 22.09 12.97 8.26
N LYS A 4 21.91 11.80 7.62
CA LYS A 4 22.98 10.94 7.11
C LYS A 4 23.02 10.92 5.57
N GLY A 5 22.34 11.84 4.89
CA GLY A 5 22.29 11.92 3.43
C GLY A 5 21.31 10.97 2.74
N ALA A 6 20.63 10.09 3.49
CA ALA A 6 19.65 9.15 2.95
C ALA A 6 18.22 9.66 3.18
N ARG A 7 17.68 10.45 2.24
CA ARG A 7 16.31 10.98 2.34
C ARG A 7 15.30 9.88 2.01
N LEU A 8 14.25 9.78 2.82
CA LEU A 8 13.13 8.88 2.55
C LEU A 8 12.22 9.50 1.49
N TYR A 9 11.74 8.68 0.55
CA TYR A 9 10.70 9.06 -0.40
C TYR A 9 9.30 8.95 0.21
N ALA A 10 9.08 7.86 0.96
CA ALA A 10 7.81 7.52 1.57
C ALA A 10 8.02 6.86 2.94
N ILE A 11 6.95 6.82 3.73
CA ILE A 11 6.89 6.12 5.01
C ILE A 11 5.53 5.43 5.13
N PHE A 12 5.52 4.16 5.55
CA PHE A 12 4.30 3.43 5.88
C PHE A 12 4.06 3.48 7.39
N LEU A 13 2.80 3.36 7.80
CA LEU A 13 2.43 3.49 9.22
C LEU A 13 2.49 2.17 9.99
N GLN A 14 2.13 1.05 9.35
CA GLN A 14 2.08 -0.27 10.00
C GLN A 14 2.27 -1.37 8.94
N ASN A 15 3.14 -2.34 9.22
CA ASN A 15 3.25 -3.57 8.41
C ASN A 15 2.14 -4.54 8.83
N GLU A 16 1.39 -5.08 7.87
CA GLU A 16 0.39 -6.15 8.06
C GLU A 16 -0.49 -5.93 9.29
N PRO A 17 -1.30 -4.86 9.31
CA PRO A 17 -2.14 -4.50 10.44
C PRO A 17 -3.24 -5.54 10.77
N ASP A 18 -3.42 -6.51 9.87
CA ASP A 18 -4.37 -7.61 9.94
C ASP A 18 -3.68 -8.99 10.07
N TRP A 19 -2.44 -9.01 10.56
CA TRP A 19 -1.67 -10.23 10.82
C TRP A 19 -1.04 -10.22 12.22
N HIS A 20 -1.17 -11.35 12.93
CA HIS A 20 -0.80 -11.47 14.36
C HIS A 20 0.23 -12.59 14.60
N PRO A 21 1.47 -12.41 14.12
CA PRO A 21 2.55 -13.36 14.34
C PRO A 21 3.14 -13.24 15.75
N ASN A 22 4.10 -14.12 16.05
CA ASN A 22 4.91 -14.08 17.27
C ASN A 22 6.21 -13.25 17.13
N TYR A 23 6.28 -12.36 16.14
CA TYR A 23 7.34 -11.37 15.94
C TYR A 23 6.75 -9.96 15.99
N GLU A 24 7.54 -8.92 15.72
CA GLU A 24 7.07 -7.52 15.73
C GLU A 24 5.82 -7.32 14.86
N SER A 25 4.70 -7.01 15.50
CA SER A 25 3.40 -6.75 14.87
C SER A 25 2.58 -5.79 15.72
N ALA A 26 1.59 -5.15 15.10
CA ALA A 26 0.58 -4.38 15.82
C ALA A 26 -0.71 -4.33 15.00
N ASP A 27 -1.83 -4.46 15.71
CA ASP A 27 -3.16 -4.61 15.13
C ASP A 27 -3.75 -3.23 14.88
N TRP A 28 -4.16 -2.95 13.64
CA TRP A 28 -4.77 -1.67 13.29
C TRP A 28 -5.99 -1.90 12.41
N SER A 29 -7.13 -1.39 12.85
CA SER A 29 -8.32 -1.28 12.02
C SER A 29 -8.20 -0.10 11.05
N GLY A 30 -9.03 -0.08 9.99
CA GLY A 30 -9.15 1.09 9.12
C GLY A 30 -9.55 2.37 9.89
N SER A 31 -10.31 2.26 10.99
CA SER A 31 -10.60 3.38 11.88
C SER A 31 -9.39 3.88 12.66
N ASP A 32 -8.46 3.00 13.06
CA ASP A 32 -7.24 3.41 13.75
C ASP A 32 -6.33 4.24 12.82
N PHE A 33 -6.21 3.81 11.56
CA PHE A 33 -5.53 4.59 10.53
C PHE A 33 -6.19 5.97 10.34
N VAL A 34 -7.52 6.04 10.25
CA VAL A 34 -8.25 7.32 10.15
C VAL A 34 -7.95 8.21 11.35
N ASN A 35 -8.08 7.70 12.57
CA ASN A 35 -7.86 8.46 13.80
C ASN A 35 -6.42 8.99 13.88
N TYR A 36 -5.44 8.17 13.51
CA TYR A 36 -4.04 8.59 13.46
C TYR A 36 -3.81 9.68 12.41
N LEU A 37 -4.28 9.49 11.18
CA LEU A 37 -4.04 10.44 10.09
C LEU A 37 -4.73 11.78 10.33
N VAL A 38 -5.95 11.77 10.86
CA VAL A 38 -6.67 12.98 11.25
C VAL A 38 -5.91 13.73 12.34
N SER A 39 -5.38 13.04 13.34
CA SER A 39 -4.76 13.69 14.50
C SER A 39 -3.27 14.00 14.34
N LYS A 40 -2.54 13.24 13.51
CA LYS A 40 -1.08 13.28 13.39
C LYS A 40 -0.57 13.38 11.95
N GLY A 41 -1.40 13.21 10.93
CA GLY A 41 -0.96 13.17 9.52
C GLY A 41 -0.17 14.41 9.07
N SER A 42 -0.49 15.58 9.61
CA SER A 42 0.25 16.82 9.32
C SER A 42 1.72 16.78 9.75
N LYS A 43 2.07 15.96 10.76
CA LYS A 43 3.44 15.82 11.27
C LYS A 43 4.39 15.10 10.31
N VAL A 44 3.85 14.39 9.33
CA VAL A 44 4.60 13.62 8.33
C VAL A 44 4.44 14.18 6.92
N SER A 45 3.92 15.40 6.78
CA SER A 45 3.62 16.07 5.49
C SER A 45 4.82 16.26 4.54
N GLY A 46 6.06 16.16 5.04
CA GLY A 46 7.27 16.18 4.22
C GLY A 46 7.61 14.85 3.52
N LEU A 47 6.82 13.80 3.75
CA LEU A 47 6.99 12.46 3.18
C LEU A 47 5.69 12.00 2.53
N LYS A 48 5.79 11.07 1.58
CA LYS A 48 4.61 10.35 1.08
C LYS A 48 4.17 9.33 2.12
N VAL A 49 2.97 9.48 2.66
CA VAL A 49 2.42 8.51 3.60
C VAL A 49 1.79 7.34 2.83
N ILE A 50 2.17 6.13 3.24
CA ILE A 50 1.65 4.85 2.75
C ILE A 50 0.72 4.26 3.83
N VAL A 51 -0.44 3.77 3.41
CA VAL A 51 -1.42 3.06 4.27
C VAL A 51 -1.86 1.77 3.62
N GLY A 52 -2.41 0.85 4.42
CA GLY A 52 -2.93 -0.42 3.92
C GLY A 52 -2.06 -1.58 4.37
N GLU A 53 -0.94 -1.82 3.67
CA GLU A 53 0.08 -2.88 3.96
C GLU A 53 -0.51 -4.23 4.40
N SER A 54 -1.77 -4.49 4.06
CA SER A 54 -2.54 -5.65 4.53
C SER A 54 -1.95 -6.90 3.91
N VAL A 55 -1.91 -7.98 4.69
CA VAL A 55 -1.28 -9.26 4.31
C VAL A 55 -1.81 -9.81 2.97
N GLY A 56 -3.10 -9.60 2.70
CA GLY A 56 -3.80 -10.03 1.48
C GLY A 56 -4.42 -8.87 0.70
N PHE A 57 -3.88 -7.66 0.86
CA PHE A 57 -4.36 -6.42 0.25
C PHE A 57 -5.87 -6.15 0.50
N ASN A 58 -6.33 -6.37 1.73
CA ASN A 58 -7.72 -6.21 2.16
C ASN A 58 -8.16 -4.74 2.19
N PHE A 59 -9.18 -4.41 1.40
CA PHE A 59 -9.69 -3.04 1.28
C PHE A 59 -10.42 -2.54 2.53
N SER A 60 -10.85 -3.40 3.45
CA SER A 60 -11.44 -2.95 4.72
C SER A 60 -10.45 -2.14 5.59
N ILE A 61 -9.14 -2.27 5.33
CA ILE A 61 -8.10 -1.47 5.98
C ILE A 61 -7.96 -0.09 5.33
N THR A 62 -8.10 0.01 4.00
CA THR A 62 -7.80 1.23 3.23
C THR A 62 -9.03 2.09 2.95
N ASP A 63 -10.20 1.48 2.73
CA ASP A 63 -11.41 2.19 2.31
C ASP A 63 -11.90 3.21 3.36
N PRO A 64 -11.85 2.95 4.68
CA PRO A 64 -12.16 3.97 5.67
C PRO A 64 -11.26 5.22 5.56
N VAL A 65 -9.98 5.03 5.28
CA VAL A 65 -9.01 6.13 5.07
C VAL A 65 -9.37 6.92 3.82
N LEU A 66 -9.68 6.25 2.72
CA LEU A 66 -10.00 6.89 1.43
C LEU A 66 -11.34 7.62 1.44
N ASN A 67 -12.27 7.19 2.29
CA ASN A 67 -13.58 7.82 2.45
C ASN A 67 -13.58 8.98 3.46
N ASN A 68 -12.61 9.07 4.36
CA ASN A 68 -12.43 10.22 5.24
C ASN A 68 -11.59 11.32 4.55
N ALA A 69 -12.14 12.52 4.37
CA ALA A 69 -11.49 13.59 3.60
C ALA A 69 -10.09 13.97 4.15
N THR A 70 -9.96 14.15 5.46
CA THR A 70 -8.69 14.54 6.10
C THR A 70 -7.66 13.42 6.02
N ALA A 71 -8.06 12.18 6.32
CA ALA A 71 -7.16 11.04 6.26
C ALA A 71 -6.71 10.74 4.82
N ASN A 72 -7.64 10.84 3.86
CA ASN A 72 -7.35 10.73 2.44
C ASN A 72 -6.38 11.83 1.96
N GLN A 73 -6.50 13.07 2.45
CA GLN A 73 -5.58 14.15 2.09
C GLN A 73 -4.16 13.90 2.64
N ALA A 74 -4.05 13.34 3.84
CA ALA A 74 -2.77 12.96 4.45
C ALA A 74 -2.12 11.74 3.77
N THR A 75 -2.87 10.95 3.02
CA THR A 75 -2.41 9.71 2.37
C THR A 75 -1.96 9.96 0.93
N SER A 76 -0.78 9.46 0.57
CA SER A 76 -0.25 9.56 -0.80
C SER A 76 -0.38 8.26 -1.59
N ILE A 77 -0.15 7.12 -0.92
CA ILE A 77 -0.04 5.80 -1.54
C ILE A 77 -0.88 4.81 -0.74
N VAL A 78 -1.64 3.98 -1.45
CA VAL A 78 -2.31 2.80 -0.89
C VAL A 78 -1.45 1.59 -1.21
N ALA A 79 -1.18 0.74 -0.23
CA ALA A 79 -0.34 -0.43 -0.40
C ALA A 79 -0.98 -1.70 0.14
N GLY A 80 -0.46 -2.83 -0.28
CA GLY A 80 -0.75 -4.13 0.31
C GLY A 80 0.23 -5.20 -0.14
N HIS A 81 0.15 -6.32 0.55
CA HIS A 81 0.92 -7.52 0.27
C HIS A 81 0.08 -8.52 -0.52
N LEU A 82 0.73 -9.54 -1.05
CA LEU A 82 0.09 -10.59 -1.83
C LEU A 82 0.31 -11.99 -1.24
N HIS A 83 0.28 -12.11 0.09
CA HIS A 83 0.30 -13.41 0.76
C HIS A 83 -1.09 -14.04 0.70
N GLY A 84 -1.23 -15.17 0.00
CA GLY A 84 -2.52 -15.82 -0.23
C GLY A 84 -3.51 -15.03 -1.11
N ALA A 85 -3.04 -13.96 -1.78
CA ALA A 85 -3.86 -13.09 -2.61
C ALA A 85 -3.28 -12.95 -4.02
N VAL A 86 -4.16 -12.63 -4.97
CA VAL A 86 -3.80 -12.27 -6.35
C VAL A 86 -3.89 -10.75 -6.54
N PRO A 87 -3.08 -10.16 -7.44
CA PRO A 87 -3.20 -8.74 -7.76
C PRO A 87 -4.63 -8.37 -8.15
N ARG A 88 -5.14 -7.30 -7.54
CA ARG A 88 -6.46 -6.75 -7.81
C ARG A 88 -6.43 -5.24 -7.86
N ASP A 89 -7.31 -4.66 -8.66
CA ASP A 89 -7.46 -3.22 -8.72
C ASP A 89 -8.16 -2.67 -7.47
N SER A 90 -7.70 -1.53 -6.98
CA SER A 90 -8.41 -0.72 -5.99
C SER A 90 -9.09 0.46 -6.68
N ALA A 91 -10.32 0.25 -7.14
CA ALA A 91 -11.09 1.28 -7.84
C ALA A 91 -11.26 2.55 -7.01
N LEU A 92 -11.43 2.42 -5.69
CA LEU A 92 -11.53 3.58 -4.79
C LEU A 92 -10.22 4.36 -4.75
N ALA A 93 -9.08 3.72 -4.50
CA ALA A 93 -7.77 4.39 -4.50
C ALA A 93 -7.51 5.12 -5.83
N ARG A 94 -7.83 4.44 -6.94
CA ARG A 94 -7.70 4.99 -8.30
C ARG A 94 -8.62 6.20 -8.52
N SER A 95 -9.88 6.14 -8.10
CA SER A 95 -10.81 7.29 -8.16
C SER A 95 -10.38 8.48 -7.30
N LYS A 96 -9.61 8.23 -6.22
CA LYS A 96 -9.04 9.27 -5.35
C LYS A 96 -7.67 9.75 -5.84
N GLY A 97 -7.21 9.30 -7.00
CA GLY A 97 -5.92 9.67 -7.59
C GLY A 97 -4.70 9.17 -6.79
N LYS A 98 -4.87 8.10 -5.99
CA LYS A 98 -3.78 7.52 -5.20
C LYS A 98 -2.98 6.53 -6.03
N GLN A 99 -1.67 6.48 -5.81
CA GLN A 99 -0.87 5.36 -6.30
C GLN A 99 -1.24 4.10 -5.51
N VAL A 100 -1.15 2.95 -6.18
CA VAL A 100 -1.34 1.63 -5.59
C VAL A 100 -0.04 0.84 -5.72
N TRP A 101 0.56 0.44 -4.59
CA TRP A 101 1.85 -0.26 -4.55
C TRP A 101 1.67 -1.67 -3.98
N MET A 102 2.31 -2.65 -4.62
CA MET A 102 2.57 -3.96 -4.02
C MET A 102 3.92 -3.88 -3.31
N THR A 103 3.92 -3.99 -1.98
CA THR A 103 5.07 -3.64 -1.12
C THR A 103 5.77 -4.85 -0.51
N LYS A 104 5.09 -6.00 -0.44
CA LYS A 104 5.70 -7.27 -0.03
C LYS A 104 5.03 -8.46 -0.70
N ARG A 105 5.87 -9.38 -1.17
CA ARG A 105 5.49 -10.72 -1.62
C ARG A 105 6.68 -11.65 -1.39
N SER A 106 6.40 -12.93 -1.18
CA SER A 106 7.39 -13.98 -1.36
C SER A 106 6.74 -15.07 -2.21
N ASP A 107 7.42 -15.54 -3.24
CA ASP A 107 6.97 -16.72 -3.96
C ASP A 107 7.27 -17.95 -3.09
N GLU A 108 6.29 -18.84 -2.91
CA GLU A 108 6.45 -20.08 -2.14
C GLU A 108 7.34 -21.13 -2.85
N SER A 109 8.47 -20.73 -3.44
CA SER A 109 9.42 -21.67 -4.07
C SER A 109 10.60 -22.03 -3.18
N SER A 110 10.46 -21.97 -1.85
CA SER A 110 11.45 -22.53 -0.92
C SER A 110 11.24 -24.02 -0.61
N GLY A 111 10.31 -24.69 -1.31
CA GLY A 111 10.13 -26.14 -1.31
C GLY A 111 10.45 -26.80 -2.66
N GLY A 112 11.74 -26.91 -3.02
CA GLY A 112 12.27 -27.91 -3.96
C GLY A 112 11.56 -28.17 -5.30
N ARG A 113 11.79 -27.31 -6.30
CA ARG A 113 12.31 -27.64 -7.66
C ARG A 113 12.21 -26.40 -8.54
N GLY A 114 13.30 -26.12 -9.25
CA GLY A 114 13.61 -24.80 -9.78
C GLY A 114 12.63 -24.24 -10.81
N ARG A 115 12.26 -22.98 -10.60
CA ARG A 115 12.27 -21.94 -11.63
C ARG A 115 12.86 -20.68 -11.00
N ARG A 116 14.08 -20.33 -11.40
CA ARG A 116 14.73 -19.08 -11.00
C ARG A 116 13.92 -17.91 -11.57
N ALA A 117 13.24 -17.16 -10.73
CA ALA A 117 13.02 -15.73 -11.00
C ALA A 117 14.27 -15.00 -10.50
N GLY A 118 14.93 -14.25 -11.39
CA GLY A 118 16.12 -13.47 -11.06
C GLY A 118 15.84 -12.32 -10.08
N PRO A 119 16.87 -11.58 -9.63
CA PRO A 119 16.70 -10.52 -8.64
C PRO A 119 16.05 -9.31 -9.33
N GLY A 120 14.73 -9.23 -9.27
CA GLY A 120 13.95 -8.11 -9.76
C GLY A 120 13.11 -7.56 -8.61
N VAL A 121 13.37 -6.31 -8.25
CA VAL A 121 12.46 -5.50 -7.42
C VAL A 121 11.20 -5.22 -8.23
N ASP A 122 10.27 -6.17 -8.23
CA ASP A 122 9.01 -6.06 -8.97
C ASP A 122 7.98 -5.24 -8.17
N ALA A 123 8.29 -3.95 -7.97
CA ALA A 123 7.28 -2.94 -7.66
C ALA A 123 6.51 -2.62 -8.95
N TRP A 124 5.54 -3.45 -9.29
CA TRP A 124 4.64 -3.18 -10.42
C TRP A 124 3.77 -1.96 -10.09
N TYR A 125 4.08 -0.81 -10.69
CA TYR A 125 3.14 0.31 -10.82
C TYR A 125 1.97 -0.17 -11.69
N MET A 126 0.75 -0.18 -11.16
CA MET A 126 -0.46 -0.37 -11.97
C MET A 126 -0.96 0.99 -12.46
N PRO A 127 -0.65 1.42 -13.70
CA PRO A 127 -1.25 2.64 -14.23
C PRO A 127 -2.77 2.47 -14.35
N PRO A 128 -3.56 3.53 -14.12
CA PRO A 128 -4.97 3.51 -14.46
C PRO A 128 -5.12 3.24 -15.96
N ARG A 129 -5.98 2.27 -16.34
CA ARG A 129 -6.39 2.10 -17.74
C ARG A 129 -6.92 3.44 -18.25
N ALA A 130 -6.29 3.99 -19.29
CA ALA A 130 -6.84 5.11 -20.03
C ALA A 130 -8.27 4.75 -20.48
N PRO A 131 -9.23 5.69 -20.44
CA PRO A 131 -10.51 5.46 -21.08
C PRO A 131 -10.24 5.21 -22.57
N ALA A 132 -10.83 4.15 -23.12
CA ALA A 132 -10.74 3.86 -24.54
C ALA A 132 -11.25 5.09 -25.30
N ALA A 133 -10.34 5.82 -25.94
CA ALA A 133 -10.71 6.79 -26.95
C ALA A 133 -11.31 5.99 -28.11
N SER A 134 -12.63 6.06 -28.29
CA SER A 134 -13.28 5.64 -29.51
C SER A 134 -12.89 6.64 -30.60
N ALA A 135 -11.76 6.40 -31.24
CA ALA A 135 -11.43 6.98 -32.52
C ALA A 135 -11.66 5.88 -33.55
N TRP A 136 -12.80 5.92 -34.25
CA TRP A 136 -13.03 5.54 -35.66
C TRP A 136 -14.50 5.88 -35.99
N GLN A 137 -14.66 6.83 -36.91
CA GLN A 137 -15.74 7.03 -37.91
C GLN A 137 -17.20 6.85 -37.49
#